data_AF-A0A852FX39-F1
#
_entry.id   AF-A0A852FX39-F1
#
_cell.length_a   1.000
_cell.length_b   1.000
_cell.length_c   1.000
_cell.angle_alpha   90.00
_cell.angle_beta   90.00
_cell.angle_gamma   90.00
#
_symmetry.space_group_name_H-M   'P 1'
#
loop_
_entity.id
_entity.type
_entity.pdbx_description
1 polymer ?
#
loop_
_entity_poly.entity_id
_entity_poly.type
_entity_poly.pdbx_seq_one_letter_code
_entity_poly.pdbx_strand_id
1 'polypeptide(L)'
;NRPPLQVHRRLLYDDNRGVGEPLLELGADKQGLVVRGHHLVLLDTVESAADRHRLLAQELFMAPYAVLAPGGGPSYRRGQPSLRQFSGLRRELPPNVHLLTLTPWEAGTLLLRLEHQFERGESANGSQPVTIDLLNLFSAFAITSLREMSLGADLPLDAVSRLVWTPATG
;
A
#
# COMPACT_ATOMS: atom_id res chain seq x y z
N ASN A 1 -20.11 18.37 15.28
CA ASN A 1 -19.97 18.48 13.81
C ASN A 1 -20.10 17.11 13.18
N ARG A 2 -20.93 16.96 12.12
CA ARG A 2 -20.99 15.74 11.30
C ARG A 2 -20.37 16.05 9.93
N PRO A 3 -19.18 15.54 9.59
CA PRO A 3 -18.62 15.78 8.27
C PRO A 3 -19.42 14.99 7.22
N PRO A 4 -19.93 15.65 6.15
CA PRO A 4 -20.55 14.93 5.03
C PRO A 4 -19.49 14.28 4.15
N LEU A 5 -19.85 13.17 3.50
CA LEU A 5 -19.02 12.50 2.50
C LEU A 5 -19.78 12.41 1.17
N GLN A 6 -19.20 12.95 0.10
CA GLN A 6 -19.75 12.82 -1.25
C GLN A 6 -19.28 11.49 -1.88
N VAL A 7 -20.21 10.57 -2.12
CA VAL A 7 -19.89 9.20 -2.57
C VAL A 7 -20.00 8.99 -4.08
N HIS A 8 -20.71 9.87 -4.79
CA HIS A 8 -20.87 9.84 -6.25
C HIS A 8 -21.33 11.21 -6.77
N ARG A 9 -21.06 11.50 -8.06
CA ARG A 9 -21.44 12.76 -8.72
C ARG A 9 -21.94 12.51 -10.13
N ARG A 10 -22.97 13.26 -10.52
CA ARG A 10 -23.47 13.37 -11.88
C ARG A 10 -23.79 14.83 -12.16
N LEU A 11 -23.31 15.37 -13.26
CA LEU A 11 -23.56 16.74 -13.72
C LEU A 11 -24.25 16.71 -15.08
N LEU A 12 -25.11 17.69 -15.33
CA LEU A 12 -25.80 17.84 -16.62
C LEU A 12 -25.09 18.82 -17.56
N TYR A 13 -24.13 19.58 -17.03
CA TYR A 13 -23.40 20.60 -17.76
C TYR A 13 -21.89 20.45 -17.51
N ASP A 14 -21.12 20.80 -18.53
CA ASP A 14 -19.67 20.95 -18.46
C ASP A 14 -19.30 22.19 -17.61
N ASP A 15 -18.12 22.15 -16.99
CA ASP A 15 -17.62 23.25 -16.17
C ASP A 15 -16.76 24.27 -16.94
N ASN A 16 -16.64 24.10 -18.27
CA ASN A 16 -15.86 24.90 -19.20
C ASN A 16 -14.36 24.94 -18.85
N ARG A 17 -13.82 23.85 -18.29
CA ARG A 17 -12.37 23.71 -17.99
C ARG A 17 -11.59 22.92 -19.04
N GLY A 18 -12.20 22.63 -20.19
CA GLY A 18 -11.53 22.11 -21.38
C GLY A 18 -11.87 20.67 -21.75
N VAL A 19 -12.64 19.96 -20.92
CA VAL A 19 -13.11 18.60 -21.22
C VAL A 19 -14.26 18.63 -22.24
N GLY A 20 -15.19 19.60 -22.13
CA GLY A 20 -16.21 19.83 -23.15
C GLY A 20 -17.38 18.84 -23.10
N GLU A 21 -17.54 18.11 -22.00
CA GLU A 21 -18.65 17.19 -21.76
C GLU A 21 -19.08 17.25 -20.29
N PRO A 22 -20.38 17.07 -19.99
CA PRO A 22 -20.83 16.95 -18.62
C PRO A 22 -20.33 15.64 -17.98
N LEU A 23 -20.14 15.64 -16.66
CA LEU A 23 -19.89 14.41 -15.89
C LEU A 23 -21.15 13.53 -15.85
N LEU A 24 -21.41 12.79 -16.93
CA LEU A 24 -22.63 12.02 -17.17
C LEU A 24 -22.31 10.58 -17.58
N GLU A 25 -21.81 9.78 -16.64
CA GLU A 25 -21.47 8.37 -16.87
C GLU A 25 -22.74 7.51 -16.97
N LEU A 26 -22.94 6.84 -18.11
CA LEU A 26 -24.18 6.11 -18.41
C LEU A 26 -24.19 4.64 -17.93
N GLY A 27 -23.04 4.08 -17.54
CA GLY A 27 -22.95 2.66 -17.18
C GLY A 27 -23.21 1.71 -18.35
N ALA A 28 -23.25 0.40 -18.06
CA ALA A 28 -23.40 -0.64 -19.09
C ALA A 28 -24.82 -0.73 -19.69
N ASP A 29 -25.84 -0.41 -18.91
CA ASP A 29 -27.26 -0.43 -19.29
C ASP A 29 -27.76 0.91 -19.86
N LYS A 30 -26.88 1.91 -19.92
CA LYS A 30 -27.14 3.30 -20.35
C LYS A 30 -28.13 4.06 -19.45
N GLN A 31 -28.40 3.60 -18.24
CA GLN A 31 -29.33 4.23 -17.29
C GLN A 31 -28.64 5.10 -16.23
N GLY A 32 -27.32 5.12 -16.24
CA GLY A 32 -26.49 5.81 -15.26
C GLY A 32 -25.55 4.85 -14.56
N LEU A 33 -24.34 5.32 -14.25
CA LEU A 33 -23.37 4.51 -13.54
C LEU A 33 -23.83 4.20 -12.11
N VAL A 34 -23.84 2.93 -11.76
CA VAL A 34 -24.05 2.46 -10.39
C VAL A 34 -22.70 2.13 -9.78
N VAL A 35 -22.36 2.82 -8.69
CA VAL A 35 -21.13 2.59 -7.92
C VAL A 35 -21.47 1.87 -6.62
N ARG A 36 -20.65 0.88 -6.25
CA ARG A 36 -20.68 0.22 -4.95
C ARG A 36 -19.36 0.45 -4.24
N GLY A 37 -19.43 0.85 -2.97
CA GLY A 37 -18.26 1.04 -2.12
C GLY A 37 -18.58 0.70 -0.67
N HIS A 38 -17.54 0.62 0.16
CA HIS A 38 -17.63 0.37 1.58
C HIS A 38 -17.00 1.53 2.34
N HIS A 39 -17.65 1.96 3.41
CA HIS A 39 -17.14 2.99 4.32
C HIS A 39 -17.05 2.38 5.71
N LEU A 40 -15.88 2.48 6.33
CA LEU A 40 -15.65 2.03 7.69
C LEU A 40 -15.44 3.25 8.57
N VAL A 41 -16.16 3.30 9.68
CA VAL A 41 -16.04 4.36 10.68
C VAL A 41 -15.46 3.76 11.93
N LEU A 42 -14.27 4.23 12.31
CA LEU A 42 -13.59 3.84 13.54
C LEU A 42 -13.75 4.95 14.57
N LEU A 43 -14.23 4.59 15.77
CA LEU A 43 -14.35 5.51 16.91
C LEU A 43 -13.31 5.13 17.95
N ASP A 44 -12.47 6.09 18.33
CA ASP A 44 -11.38 5.89 19.26
C ASP A 44 -11.04 7.19 20.00
N THR A 45 -10.12 7.12 20.97
CA THR A 45 -9.52 8.35 21.52
C THR A 45 -8.49 8.91 20.54
N VAL A 46 -8.15 10.20 20.69
CA VAL A 46 -7.19 10.85 19.80
C VAL A 46 -5.82 10.18 19.90
N GLU A 47 -5.46 9.71 21.10
CA GLU A 47 -4.17 9.12 21.42
C GLU A 47 -4.01 7.70 20.85
N SER A 48 -5.10 6.93 20.71
CA SER A 48 -5.08 5.54 20.22
C SER A 48 -5.54 5.38 18.77
N ALA A 49 -6.20 6.39 18.19
CA ALA A 49 -6.76 6.31 16.85
C ALA A 49 -5.71 5.92 15.79
N ALA A 50 -4.50 6.47 15.91
CA ALA A 50 -3.36 6.21 15.04
C ALA A 50 -3.01 4.72 14.95
N ASP A 51 -2.92 4.05 16.11
CA ASP A 51 -2.54 2.64 16.22
C ASP A 51 -3.51 1.72 15.49
N ARG A 52 -4.79 2.11 15.41
CA ARG A 52 -5.83 1.30 14.76
C ARG A 52 -6.02 1.67 13.30
N HIS A 53 -6.23 2.95 12.99
CA HIS A 53 -6.67 3.33 11.64
C HIS A 53 -5.58 3.17 10.58
N ARG A 54 -4.28 3.33 10.92
CA ARG A 54 -3.17 3.17 9.96
C ARG A 54 -3.08 1.73 9.49
N LEU A 55 -2.95 0.80 10.45
CA LEU A 55 -2.81 -0.63 10.17
C LEU A 55 -4.06 -1.20 9.50
N LEU A 56 -5.25 -0.84 9.98
CA LEU A 56 -6.51 -1.31 9.39
C LEU A 56 -6.71 -0.76 7.97
N ALA A 57 -6.38 0.51 7.71
CA ALA A 57 -6.46 1.06 6.36
C ALA A 57 -5.55 0.28 5.39
N GLN A 58 -4.34 -0.07 5.84
CA GLN A 58 -3.40 -0.85 5.04
C GLN A 58 -3.93 -2.28 4.79
N GLU A 59 -4.48 -2.94 5.80
CA GLU A 59 -5.07 -4.28 5.66
C GLU A 59 -6.24 -4.28 4.66
N LEU A 60 -7.11 -3.27 4.73
CA LEU A 60 -8.22 -3.12 3.80
C LEU A 60 -7.76 -2.84 2.38
N PHE A 61 -6.70 -2.03 2.21
CA PHE A 61 -6.11 -1.75 0.91
C PHE A 61 -5.42 -2.97 0.31
N MET A 62 -4.72 -3.76 1.14
CA MET A 62 -3.96 -4.96 0.76
C MET A 62 -4.75 -6.25 1.00
N ALA A 63 -6.08 -6.20 0.90
CA ALA A 63 -6.94 -7.35 1.16
C ALA A 63 -6.53 -8.57 0.30
N PRO A 64 -6.58 -9.79 0.85
CA PRO A 64 -6.14 -10.98 0.14
C PRO A 64 -7.02 -11.28 -1.07
N TYR A 65 -6.38 -11.68 -2.17
CA TYR A 65 -7.07 -12.11 -3.38
C TYR A 65 -7.55 -13.57 -3.24
N ALA A 66 -8.85 -13.79 -3.43
CA ALA A 66 -9.40 -15.13 -3.56
C ALA A 66 -9.06 -15.68 -4.96
N VAL A 67 -8.26 -16.75 -5.00
CA VAL A 67 -7.92 -17.46 -6.25
C VAL A 67 -8.77 -18.73 -6.33
N LEU A 68 -9.57 -18.84 -7.39
CA LEU A 68 -10.37 -20.02 -7.68
C LEU A 68 -9.75 -20.76 -8.87
N ALA A 69 -9.64 -22.08 -8.77
CA ALA A 69 -9.18 -22.94 -9.87
C ALA A 69 -10.32 -23.89 -10.27
N PRO A 70 -10.46 -24.25 -11.56
CA PRO A 70 -11.38 -25.29 -11.99
C PRO A 70 -11.16 -26.57 -11.19
N GLY A 71 -12.25 -27.22 -10.76
CA GLY A 71 -12.18 -28.57 -10.20
C GLY A 71 -11.61 -29.55 -11.24
N GLY A 72 -10.76 -30.47 -10.83
CA GLY A 72 -10.10 -31.44 -11.73
C GLY A 72 -8.69 -31.86 -11.28
N GLY A 73 -8.09 -31.14 -10.33
CA GLY A 73 -6.95 -31.64 -9.58
C GLY A 73 -7.32 -32.90 -8.78
N PRO A 74 -6.33 -33.72 -8.37
CA PRO A 74 -6.58 -34.89 -7.55
C PRO A 74 -7.43 -34.51 -6.33
N SER A 75 -8.41 -35.34 -5.99
CA SER A 75 -9.26 -35.13 -4.81
C SER A 75 -8.37 -34.86 -3.60
N TYR A 76 -8.72 -33.86 -2.78
CA TYR A 76 -8.00 -33.59 -1.54
C TYR A 76 -7.87 -34.89 -0.72
N ARG A 77 -6.64 -35.40 -0.58
CA ARG A 77 -6.33 -36.51 0.32
C ARG A 77 -5.61 -35.97 1.53
N ARG A 78 -6.11 -36.30 2.72
CA ARG A 78 -5.45 -36.00 4.00
C ARG A 78 -4.04 -36.62 3.97
N GLY A 79 -2.99 -35.80 3.97
CA GLY A 79 -1.59 -36.23 3.91
C GLY A 79 -0.89 -36.09 2.55
N GLN A 80 -1.59 -35.66 1.49
CA GLN A 80 -0.93 -35.36 0.22
C GLN A 80 -0.15 -34.03 0.35
N PRO A 81 1.12 -33.96 -0.06
CA PRO A 81 1.91 -32.73 0.00
C PRO A 81 1.42 -31.75 -1.08
N SER A 82 0.43 -30.94 -0.72
CA SER A 82 0.06 -29.73 -1.44
C SER A 82 0.76 -28.55 -0.75
N LEU A 83 1.36 -27.63 -1.52
CA LEU A 83 1.76 -26.32 -0.99
C LEU A 83 0.50 -25.59 -0.51
N ARG A 84 0.24 -25.64 0.80
CA ARG A 84 -0.92 -24.98 1.43
C ARG A 84 -0.66 -23.51 1.72
N GLN A 85 0.61 -23.15 1.88
CA GLN A 85 1.05 -21.82 2.24
C GLN A 85 2.45 -21.60 1.69
N PHE A 86 2.68 -20.40 1.17
CA PHE A 86 4.00 -19.90 0.82
C PHE A 86 4.16 -18.53 1.47
N SER A 87 5.32 -18.28 2.07
CA SER A 87 5.73 -16.95 2.52
C SER A 87 7.11 -16.67 1.93
N GLY A 88 7.24 -15.55 1.24
CA GLY A 88 8.52 -15.03 0.79
C GLY A 88 9.37 -14.47 1.94
N LEU A 89 8.77 -14.23 3.11
CA LEU A 89 9.44 -13.73 4.31
C LEU A 89 9.72 -14.88 5.29
N ARG A 90 10.90 -14.86 5.92
CA ARG A 90 11.29 -15.81 6.99
C ARG A 90 10.67 -15.45 8.35
N ARG A 91 10.36 -14.17 8.54
CA ARG A 91 9.74 -13.60 9.74
C ARG A 91 8.83 -12.46 9.32
N GLU A 92 7.78 -12.22 10.09
CA GLU A 92 6.91 -11.06 9.87
C GLU A 92 7.70 -9.76 10.04
N LEU A 93 7.29 -8.74 9.28
CA LEU A 93 7.84 -7.40 9.44
C LEU A 93 7.32 -6.80 10.76
N PRO A 94 8.09 -5.90 11.40
CA PRO A 94 7.58 -5.11 12.52
C PRO A 94 6.27 -4.40 12.14
N PRO A 95 5.28 -4.28 13.05
CA PRO A 95 3.96 -3.73 12.71
C PRO A 95 3.99 -2.31 12.12
N ASN A 96 5.00 -1.51 12.48
CA ASN A 96 5.20 -0.15 11.97
C ASN A 96 5.90 -0.10 10.59
N VAL A 97 6.22 -1.25 9.98
CA VAL A 97 6.88 -1.35 8.69
C VAL A 97 5.98 -2.05 7.68
N HIS A 98 5.85 -1.46 6.49
CA HIS A 98 5.15 -2.09 5.38
C HIS A 98 6.09 -2.29 4.17
N LEU A 99 5.94 -3.43 3.50
CA LEU A 99 6.62 -3.74 2.24
C LEU A 99 5.85 -3.10 1.07
N LEU A 100 6.21 -1.86 0.74
CA LEU A 100 5.55 -1.08 -0.30
C LEU A 100 5.85 -1.58 -1.72
N THR A 101 7.07 -2.06 -1.98
CA THR A 101 7.43 -2.56 -3.32
C THR A 101 8.42 -3.71 -3.21
N LEU A 102 8.17 -4.78 -3.95
CA LEU A 102 9.14 -5.83 -4.25
C LEU A 102 8.94 -6.27 -5.71
N THR A 103 9.81 -5.80 -6.61
CA THR A 103 9.70 -6.10 -8.04
C THR A 103 11.06 -6.39 -8.65
N PRO A 104 11.16 -7.27 -9.66
CA PRO A 104 12.31 -7.31 -10.55
C PRO A 104 12.59 -5.92 -11.13
N TRP A 105 13.87 -5.57 -11.27
CA TRP A 105 14.28 -4.27 -11.80
C TRP A 105 15.23 -4.42 -12.99
N GLU A 106 16.48 -4.81 -12.75
CA GLU A 106 17.44 -5.17 -13.79
C GLU A 106 17.79 -6.67 -13.71
N ALA A 107 18.64 -7.15 -14.62
CA ALA A 107 19.07 -8.54 -14.63
C ALA A 107 19.71 -8.94 -13.30
N GLY A 108 18.99 -9.77 -12.52
CA GLY A 108 19.46 -10.26 -11.22
C GLY A 108 19.30 -9.29 -10.05
N THR A 109 18.58 -8.17 -10.22
CA THR A 109 18.33 -7.19 -9.15
C THR A 109 16.83 -7.05 -8.86
N LEU A 110 16.53 -6.61 -7.64
CA LEU A 110 15.18 -6.33 -7.17
C LEU A 110 15.11 -4.90 -6.66
N LEU A 111 14.01 -4.23 -6.94
CA LEU A 111 13.65 -2.97 -6.31
C LEU A 111 12.81 -3.27 -5.06
N LEU A 112 13.37 -2.91 -3.92
CA LEU A 112 12.75 -3.06 -2.59
C LEU A 112 12.43 -1.67 -2.03
N ARG A 113 11.17 -1.45 -1.64
CA ARG A 113 10.76 -0.27 -0.87
C ARG A 113 10.07 -0.70 0.42
N LEU A 114 10.57 -0.18 1.54
CA LEU A 114 9.99 -0.31 2.86
C LEU A 114 9.53 1.07 3.31
N GLU A 115 8.37 1.14 3.93
CA GLU A 115 7.86 2.38 4.51
C GLU A 115 7.56 2.21 5.99
N HIS A 116 7.71 3.31 6.72
CA HIS A 116 7.27 3.41 8.10
C HIS A 116 5.83 3.94 8.13
N GLN A 117 4.91 3.19 8.75
CA GLN A 117 3.48 3.46 8.64
C GLN A 117 2.98 4.63 9.49
N PHE A 118 3.78 5.05 10.48
CA PHE A 118 3.42 6.09 11.45
C PHE A 118 4.28 7.34 11.29
N GLU A 119 3.65 8.50 11.46
CA GLU A 119 4.34 9.79 11.58
C GLU A 119 5.01 9.94 12.95
N ARG A 120 5.87 10.97 13.10
CA ARG A 120 6.58 11.23 14.35
C ARG A 120 5.59 11.62 15.47
N GLY A 121 5.55 10.82 16.53
CA GLY A 121 4.71 11.08 17.70
C GLY A 121 3.21 10.81 17.47
N GLU A 122 2.85 10.18 16.35
CA GLU A 122 1.48 9.80 16.03
C GLU A 122 0.98 8.67 16.94
N SER A 123 1.88 7.74 17.29
CA SER A 123 1.66 6.63 18.21
C SER A 123 2.77 6.59 19.26
N ALA A 124 2.42 6.23 20.50
CA ALA A 124 3.42 6.04 21.56
C ALA A 124 4.47 4.97 21.19
N ASN A 125 4.02 3.88 20.57
CA ASN A 125 4.85 2.72 20.25
C ASN A 125 5.14 2.59 18.75
N GLY A 126 4.14 2.83 17.90
CA GLY A 126 4.23 2.68 16.44
C GLY A 126 5.14 3.71 15.78
N SER A 127 5.33 4.88 16.38
CA SER A 127 6.20 5.94 15.84
C SER A 127 7.69 5.80 16.19
N GLN A 128 8.08 4.74 16.91
CA GLN A 128 9.47 4.55 17.33
C GLN A 128 10.35 4.06 16.17
N PRO A 129 11.64 4.47 16.11
CA PRO A 129 12.57 3.95 15.13
C PRO A 129 12.69 2.43 15.18
N VAL A 130 12.87 1.80 14.02
CA VAL A 130 12.96 0.34 13.89
C VAL A 130 14.10 -0.05 12.96
N THR A 131 14.78 -1.15 13.30
CA THR A 131 15.89 -1.71 12.53
C THR A 131 15.47 -3.07 11.97
N ILE A 132 15.74 -3.30 10.68
CA ILE A 132 15.36 -4.53 9.98
C ILE A 132 16.61 -5.20 9.42
N ASP A 133 16.79 -6.48 9.72
CA ASP A 133 17.82 -7.31 9.09
C ASP A 133 17.33 -7.83 7.73
N LEU A 134 17.78 -7.16 6.66
CA LEU A 134 17.42 -7.53 5.29
C LEU A 134 18.12 -8.80 4.80
N LEU A 135 19.31 -9.13 5.32
CA LEU A 135 20.10 -10.27 4.85
C LEU A 135 19.34 -11.60 5.07
N ASN A 136 18.59 -11.68 6.16
CA ASN A 136 17.80 -12.86 6.55
C ASN A 136 16.29 -12.61 6.50
N LEU A 137 15.83 -11.63 5.71
CA LEU A 137 14.40 -11.31 5.62
C LEU A 137 13.68 -12.30 4.71
N PHE A 138 14.25 -12.62 3.55
CA PHE A 138 13.57 -13.40 2.51
C PHE A 138 13.92 -14.89 2.55
N SER A 139 12.91 -15.74 2.36
CA SER A 139 13.03 -17.21 2.34
C SER A 139 13.40 -17.73 0.95
N ALA A 140 12.94 -17.04 -0.10
CA ALA A 140 13.02 -17.48 -1.49
C ALA A 140 14.35 -17.10 -2.19
N PHE A 141 15.07 -16.10 -1.68
CA PHE A 141 16.35 -15.64 -2.21
C PHE A 141 17.23 -15.05 -1.10
N ALA A 142 18.52 -14.90 -1.39
CA ALA A 142 19.48 -14.23 -0.52
C ALA A 142 19.88 -12.89 -1.13
N ILE A 143 19.90 -11.84 -0.30
CA ILE A 143 20.41 -10.52 -0.71
C ILE A 143 21.93 -10.54 -0.59
N THR A 144 22.62 -10.34 -1.72
CA THR A 144 24.10 -10.34 -1.77
C THR A 144 24.70 -8.95 -1.72
N SER A 145 23.94 -7.93 -2.13
CA SER A 145 24.34 -6.52 -2.08
C SER A 145 23.11 -5.63 -1.98
N LEU A 146 23.30 -4.44 -1.42
CA LEU A 146 22.27 -3.41 -1.27
C LEU A 146 22.87 -2.07 -1.74
N ARG A 147 22.09 -1.31 -2.48
CA ARG A 147 22.42 0.07 -2.84
C ARG A 147 21.19 0.94 -2.56
N GLU A 148 21.37 1.94 -1.72
CA GLU A 148 20.30 2.90 -1.44
C GLU A 148 20.17 3.89 -2.61
N MET A 149 18.93 4.13 -3.02
CA MET A 149 18.59 4.94 -4.20
C MET A 149 17.58 6.03 -3.81
N SER A 150 17.41 7.02 -4.67
CA SER A 150 16.28 7.94 -4.66
C SER A 150 14.93 7.18 -4.68
N LEU A 151 13.84 7.84 -4.31
CA LEU A 151 12.50 7.22 -4.33
C LEU A 151 12.11 6.71 -5.74
N GLY A 152 12.52 7.45 -6.77
CA GLY A 152 12.34 7.09 -8.18
C GLY A 152 13.23 5.93 -8.65
N ALA A 153 14.19 5.50 -7.83
CA ALA A 153 15.21 4.50 -8.15
C ALA A 153 16.12 4.86 -9.34
N ASP A 154 16.23 6.15 -9.67
CA ASP A 154 17.00 6.67 -10.81
C ASP A 154 18.40 7.15 -10.43
N LEU A 155 18.62 7.49 -9.15
CA LEU A 155 19.89 8.01 -8.66
C LEU A 155 20.31 7.31 -7.37
N PRO A 156 21.61 7.00 -7.19
CA PRO A 156 22.16 6.62 -5.89
C PRO A 156 21.87 7.69 -4.84
N LEU A 157 21.50 7.30 -3.62
CA LEU A 157 21.10 8.28 -2.60
C LEU A 157 22.24 9.24 -2.25
N ASP A 158 23.48 8.75 -2.23
CA ASP A 158 24.69 9.54 -2.00
C ASP A 158 24.99 10.56 -3.13
N ALA A 159 24.40 10.38 -4.32
CA ALA A 159 24.47 11.33 -5.41
C ALA A 159 23.37 12.40 -5.37
N VAL A 160 22.38 12.28 -4.47
CA VAL A 160 21.28 13.25 -4.35
C VAL A 160 21.78 14.51 -3.65
N SER A 161 21.74 15.64 -4.36
CA SER A 161 22.05 16.96 -3.82
C SER A 161 20.77 17.79 -3.65
N ARG A 162 20.58 18.38 -2.46
CA ARG A 162 19.45 19.28 -2.18
C ARG A 162 19.86 20.74 -2.37
N LEU A 163 18.98 21.52 -2.98
CA LEU A 163 19.11 22.98 -3.02
C LEU A 163 19.04 23.54 -1.59
N VAL A 164 19.93 24.48 -1.29
CA VAL A 164 19.94 25.20 -0.02
C VAL A 164 19.16 26.49 -0.20
N TRP A 165 18.03 26.59 0.48
CA TRP A 165 17.18 27.76 0.48
C TRP A 165 17.37 28.56 1.77
N THR A 166 17.34 29.89 1.67
CA THR A 166 17.26 30.78 2.84
C THR A 166 15.82 31.25 2.98
N PRO A 167 14.98 30.56 3.77
CA PRO A 167 13.61 31.00 4.01
C PRO A 167 13.61 32.30 4.82
N ALA A 168 12.59 33.13 4.62
CA ALA A 168 12.47 34.41 5.32
C ALA A 168 12.39 34.28 6.86
N THR A 169 12.09 33.09 7.38
CA THR A 169 11.79 32.86 8.80
C THR A 169 12.86 32.12 9.60
N GLY A 170 13.96 31.66 8.99
CA GLY A 170 15.06 30.99 9.71
C GLY A 170 14.70 29.60 10.25
#